data_AF-A0A1H7T2N0-F1
#
_entry.id   AF-A0A1H7T2N0-F1
#
_cell.length_a   1.000
_cell.length_b   1.000
_cell.length_c   1.000
_cell.angle_alpha   90.00
_cell.angle_beta   90.00
_cell.angle_gamma   90.00
#
_symmetry.space_group_name_H-M   'P 1'
#
loop_
_entity.id
_entity.type
_entity.pdbx_description
1 polymer ?
#
loop_
_entity_poly.entity_id
_entity_poly.type
_entity_poly.pdbx_seq_one_letter_code
_entity_poly.pdbx_strand_id
1 'polypeptide(L)'
;MKTFNTLLLREWMQYRWGWMAIILIPIVVLLALVPFSQVSGLDALTPEPVALISAALTMGLVMALTLASTFYQLMSMPRRDQQDRSIEFWKSLPGSDSQSLAAPLLAHGVLLPLCALVLAMAGGAVVGVAMTFKELGLDGLRQMQWLGVGHAALWLLARLTLGLVLALLWLSPFVLALMAAGAWLKRWGAPLLMFGVGGLIKLYDGKGAMTVLVRQFEGARISIVSGAPGLASFPEGTHDFPIEELYEALYRFPDWAPQDMLLGLQSAAAPQFVGGLLVAAACFGLMVWQRRRVV
;
A
#
# COMPACT_ATOMS: atom_id res chain seq x y z
N MET A 1 26.28 6.54 -6.02
CA MET A 1 25.19 7.33 -5.37
C MET A 1 24.60 8.39 -6.31
N LYS A 2 25.40 9.25 -6.97
CA LYS A 2 24.86 10.27 -7.89
C LYS A 2 23.96 9.70 -9.01
N THR A 3 24.34 8.58 -9.63
CA THR A 3 23.57 7.93 -10.70
C THR A 3 22.20 7.42 -10.26
N PHE A 4 22.12 6.79 -9.08
CA PHE A 4 20.86 6.27 -8.54
C PHE A 4 19.86 7.40 -8.26
N ASN A 5 20.33 8.52 -7.70
CA ASN A 5 19.47 9.69 -7.46
C ASN A 5 18.94 10.28 -8.77
N THR A 6 19.76 10.31 -9.83
CA THR A 6 19.30 10.74 -11.17
C THR A 6 18.23 9.82 -11.72
N LEU A 7 18.34 8.50 -11.50
CA LEU A 7 17.30 7.55 -11.92
C LEU A 7 16.00 7.75 -11.13
N LEU A 8 16.07 8.01 -9.82
CA LEU A 8 14.87 8.36 -9.05
C LEU A 8 14.24 9.68 -9.52
N LEU A 9 15.05 10.69 -9.84
CA LEU A 9 14.58 11.94 -10.40
C LEU A 9 13.89 11.73 -11.75
N ARG A 10 14.41 10.82 -12.60
CA ARG A 10 13.74 10.41 -13.84
C ARG A 10 12.34 9.87 -13.57
N GLU A 11 12.20 8.93 -12.63
CA GLU A 11 10.89 8.36 -12.29
C GLU A 11 9.91 9.44 -11.84
N TRP A 12 10.36 10.36 -10.97
CA TRP A 12 9.55 11.50 -10.56
C TRP A 12 9.12 12.38 -11.75
N MET A 13 10.06 12.81 -12.60
CA MET A 13 9.75 13.68 -13.74
C MET A 13 8.77 13.02 -14.72
N GLN A 14 8.89 11.71 -14.91
CA GLN A 14 8.05 10.95 -15.83
C GLN A 14 6.63 10.73 -15.29
N TYR A 15 6.48 10.47 -13.99
CA TYR A 15 5.20 10.00 -13.43
C TYR A 15 4.53 10.97 -12.46
N ARG A 16 5.15 12.09 -12.07
CA ARG A 16 4.62 13.04 -11.05
C ARG A 16 3.16 13.40 -11.25
N TRP A 17 2.72 13.65 -12.49
CA TRP A 17 1.33 14.04 -12.75
C TRP A 17 0.36 12.88 -12.56
N GLY A 18 0.73 11.67 -13.00
CA GLY A 18 -0.07 10.47 -12.75
C GLY A 18 -0.15 10.14 -11.25
N TRP A 19 0.96 10.29 -10.53
CA TRP A 19 1.03 10.11 -9.08
C TRP A 19 0.19 11.16 -8.33
N MET A 20 0.28 12.43 -8.71
CA MET A 20 -0.56 13.47 -8.13
C MET A 20 -2.03 13.24 -8.45
N ALA A 21 -2.37 12.83 -9.67
CA ALA A 21 -3.75 12.58 -10.07
C ALA A 21 -4.37 11.44 -9.26
N ILE A 22 -3.69 10.30 -9.11
CA ILE A 22 -4.23 9.15 -8.38
C ILE A 22 -4.41 9.41 -6.89
N ILE A 23 -3.64 10.33 -6.31
CA ILE A 23 -3.74 10.73 -4.91
C ILE A 23 -4.78 11.84 -4.72
N LEU A 24 -4.68 12.92 -5.49
CA LEU A 24 -5.45 14.16 -5.25
C LEU A 24 -6.86 14.11 -5.83
N ILE A 25 -7.08 13.45 -6.98
CA ILE A 25 -8.42 13.40 -7.59
C ILE A 25 -9.45 12.77 -6.65
N PRO A 26 -9.20 11.59 -6.02
CA PRO A 26 -10.17 11.02 -5.09
C PRO A 26 -10.49 11.95 -3.91
N ILE A 27 -9.49 12.67 -3.38
CA ILE A 27 -9.67 13.63 -2.29
C ILE A 27 -10.56 14.79 -2.74
N VAL A 28 -10.27 15.39 -3.90
CA VAL A 28 -11.04 16.51 -4.45
C VAL A 28 -12.48 16.08 -4.78
N VAL A 29 -12.66 14.89 -5.35
CA VAL A 29 -13.98 14.33 -5.64
C VAL A 29 -14.77 14.11 -4.36
N LEU A 30 -14.18 13.48 -3.34
CA LEU A 30 -14.86 13.27 -2.06
C LEU A 30 -15.21 14.59 -1.39
N LEU A 31 -14.32 15.59 -1.42
CA LEU A 31 -14.60 16.92 -0.89
C LEU A 31 -15.75 17.61 -1.64
N ALA A 32 -15.81 17.49 -2.97
CA ALA A 32 -16.90 18.02 -3.77
C ALA A 32 -18.24 17.29 -3.54
N LEU A 33 -18.20 16.04 -3.07
CA LEU A 33 -19.39 15.26 -2.74
C LEU A 33 -19.92 15.50 -1.32
N VAL A 34 -19.17 16.17 -0.44
CA VAL A 34 -19.59 16.48 0.95
C VAL A 34 -20.97 17.15 1.03
N PRO A 35 -21.36 18.13 0.19
CA PRO A 35 -22.68 18.73 0.26
C PRO A 35 -23.83 17.75 -0.03
N PHE A 36 -23.55 16.64 -0.71
CA PHE A 36 -24.52 15.64 -1.14
C PHE A 36 -24.46 14.35 -0.32
N SER A 37 -23.49 14.22 0.59
CA SER A 37 -23.33 13.06 1.44
C SER A 37 -24.27 13.11 2.65
N GLN A 38 -24.49 11.95 3.27
CA GLN A 38 -25.20 11.81 4.53
C GLN A 38 -24.45 10.83 5.41
N VAL A 39 -24.27 11.17 6.68
CA VAL A 39 -23.77 10.21 7.68
C VAL A 39 -24.96 9.46 8.27
N SER A 40 -24.98 8.15 8.07
CA SER A 40 -25.98 7.24 8.61
C SER A 40 -25.29 6.13 9.42
N GLY A 41 -25.99 5.54 10.39
CA GLY A 41 -25.45 4.47 11.22
C GLY A 41 -24.59 4.95 12.39
N LEU A 42 -24.83 6.18 12.88
CA LEU A 42 -24.35 6.65 14.17
C LEU A 42 -25.54 6.85 15.11
N ASP A 43 -25.50 6.25 16.30
CA ASP A 43 -26.53 6.45 17.34
C ASP A 43 -26.66 7.93 17.77
N ALA A 44 -25.54 8.65 17.79
CA ALA A 44 -25.49 10.09 18.02
C ALA A 44 -24.44 10.74 17.12
N LEU A 45 -24.86 11.77 16.38
CA LEU A 45 -23.98 12.61 15.58
C LEU A 45 -23.11 13.47 16.49
N THR A 46 -21.90 12.98 16.76
CA THR A 46 -20.84 13.70 17.48
C THR A 46 -19.70 14.05 16.51
N PRO A 47 -18.92 15.12 16.78
CA PRO A 47 -17.99 15.65 15.79
C PRO A 47 -16.79 14.73 15.51
N GLU A 48 -16.29 14.00 16.51
CA GLU A 48 -15.12 13.14 16.39
C GLU A 48 -15.37 11.90 15.50
N PRO A 49 -16.45 11.10 15.69
CA PRO A 49 -16.73 9.97 14.81
C PRO A 49 -16.93 10.39 13.35
N VAL A 50 -17.68 11.47 13.10
CA VAL A 50 -17.91 11.98 11.74
C VAL A 50 -16.59 12.33 11.06
N ALA A 51 -15.70 13.05 11.74
CA ALA A 51 -14.39 13.44 11.20
C ALA A 51 -13.48 12.23 10.96
N LEU A 52 -13.31 11.38 11.98
CA LEU A 52 -12.36 10.25 11.95
C LEU A 52 -12.74 9.21 10.90
N ILE A 53 -14.02 8.86 10.80
CA ILE A 53 -14.49 7.84 9.85
C ILE A 53 -14.40 8.35 8.43
N SER A 54 -14.82 9.59 8.18
CA SER A 54 -14.68 10.23 6.87
C SER A 54 -13.21 10.31 6.44
N ALA A 55 -12.31 10.64 7.37
CA ALA A 55 -10.88 10.66 7.13
C ALA A 55 -10.32 9.26 6.82
N ALA A 56 -10.69 8.24 7.60
CA ALA A 56 -10.26 6.87 7.42
C ALA A 56 -10.73 6.27 6.09
N LEU A 57 -11.99 6.52 5.69
CA LEU A 57 -12.54 6.07 4.41
C LEU A 57 -11.85 6.75 3.22
N THR A 58 -11.61 8.07 3.32
CA THR A 58 -10.84 8.82 2.31
C THR A 58 -9.44 8.25 2.16
N MET A 59 -8.76 8.01 3.29
CA MET A 59 -7.42 7.42 3.30
C MET A 59 -7.43 6.02 2.67
N GLY A 60 -8.39 5.17 3.07
CA GLY A 60 -8.57 3.82 2.54
C GLY A 60 -8.75 3.80 1.03
N LEU A 61 -9.61 4.66 0.48
CA LEU A 61 -9.83 4.77 -0.96
C LEU A 61 -8.56 5.17 -1.72
N VAL A 62 -7.88 6.23 -1.27
CA VAL A 62 -6.64 6.71 -1.92
C VAL A 62 -5.55 5.63 -1.88
N MET A 63 -5.41 4.96 -0.73
CA MET A 63 -4.44 3.87 -0.58
C MET A 63 -4.79 2.66 -1.45
N ALA A 64 -6.05 2.27 -1.53
CA ALA A 64 -6.49 1.17 -2.39
C ALA A 64 -6.17 1.45 -3.87
N LEU A 65 -6.52 2.64 -4.36
CA LEU A 65 -6.22 3.06 -5.73
C LEU A 65 -4.72 3.13 -5.99
N THR A 66 -3.96 3.71 -5.07
CA THR A 66 -2.50 3.85 -5.21
C THR A 66 -1.81 2.49 -5.23
N LEU A 67 -2.18 1.58 -4.32
CA LEU A 67 -1.61 0.23 -4.26
C LEU A 67 -1.97 -0.56 -5.51
N ALA A 68 -3.24 -0.53 -5.95
CA ALA A 68 -3.66 -1.21 -7.19
C ALA A 68 -2.87 -0.72 -8.41
N SER A 69 -2.70 0.59 -8.56
CA SER A 69 -1.89 1.18 -9.62
C SER A 69 -0.40 0.83 -9.50
N THR A 70 0.13 0.80 -8.29
CA THR A 70 1.51 0.39 -8.02
C THR A 70 1.76 -1.05 -8.47
N PHE A 71 0.91 -1.99 -8.05
CA PHE A 71 1.00 -3.39 -8.48
C PHE A 71 0.93 -3.50 -10.01
N TYR A 72 0.00 -2.80 -10.65
CA TYR A 72 -0.13 -2.79 -12.10
C TYR A 72 1.13 -2.27 -12.81
N GLN A 73 1.67 -1.14 -12.37
CA GLN A 73 2.85 -0.51 -12.97
C GLN A 73 4.08 -1.40 -12.81
N LEU A 74 4.33 -1.94 -11.61
CA LEU A 74 5.49 -2.76 -11.31
C LEU A 74 5.61 -3.98 -12.23
N MET A 75 4.50 -4.65 -12.55
CA MET A 75 4.50 -5.83 -13.44
C MET A 75 5.09 -5.56 -14.83
N SER A 76 4.97 -4.32 -15.33
CA SER A 76 5.42 -3.94 -16.68
C SER A 76 6.86 -3.41 -16.74
N MET A 77 7.40 -2.96 -15.60
CA MET A 77 8.67 -2.22 -15.54
C MET A 77 9.91 -2.93 -16.05
N PRO A 78 10.12 -4.24 -15.84
CA PRO A 78 11.37 -4.89 -16.22
C PRO A 78 11.72 -4.77 -17.71
N ARG A 79 10.70 -4.54 -18.55
CA ARG A 79 10.84 -4.44 -20.01
C ARG A 79 10.61 -3.04 -20.56
N ARG A 80 10.29 -2.05 -19.71
CA ARG A 80 9.98 -0.68 -20.15
C ARG A 80 11.06 -0.12 -21.06
N ASP A 81 12.32 -0.16 -20.60
CA ASP A 81 13.44 0.41 -21.35
C ASP A 81 13.75 -0.38 -22.65
N GLN A 82 13.31 -1.64 -22.76
CA GLN A 82 13.41 -2.42 -24.00
C GLN A 82 12.30 -2.04 -24.98
N GLN A 83 11.10 -1.78 -24.47
CA GLN A 83 9.93 -1.42 -25.27
C GLN A 83 10.07 -0.03 -25.89
N ASP A 84 10.65 0.93 -25.17
CA ASP A 84 10.91 2.29 -25.67
C ASP A 84 12.27 2.43 -26.39
N ARG A 85 13.02 1.32 -26.55
CA ARG A 85 14.38 1.25 -27.11
C ARG A 85 15.40 2.15 -26.40
N SER A 86 15.12 2.65 -25.20
CA SER A 86 16.06 3.48 -24.44
C SER A 86 17.15 2.67 -23.75
N ILE A 87 17.04 1.33 -23.74
CA ILE A 87 18.00 0.44 -23.05
C ILE A 87 19.45 0.61 -23.55
N GLU A 88 19.68 0.88 -24.82
CA GLU A 88 21.02 1.12 -25.39
C GLU A 88 21.64 2.39 -24.82
N PHE A 89 20.84 3.46 -24.73
CA PHE A 89 21.25 4.71 -24.09
C PHE A 89 21.55 4.51 -22.60
N TRP A 90 20.69 3.79 -21.87
CA TRP A 90 20.92 3.57 -20.44
C TRP A 90 22.14 2.68 -20.17
N LYS A 91 22.47 1.76 -21.07
CA LYS A 91 23.67 0.92 -20.98
C LYS A 91 24.97 1.66 -21.34
N SER A 92 24.90 2.75 -22.11
CA SER A 92 26.09 3.57 -22.41
C SER A 92 26.50 4.49 -21.25
N LEU A 93 25.59 4.74 -20.30
CA LEU A 93 25.87 5.53 -19.10
C LEU A 93 26.60 4.71 -18.02
N PRO A 94 27.38 5.34 -17.12
CA PRO A 94 28.14 4.67 -16.05
C PRO A 94 27.26 4.13 -14.89
N GLY A 95 26.11 3.51 -15.19
CA GLY A 95 25.19 2.92 -14.22
C GLY A 95 25.15 1.39 -14.29
N SER A 96 24.78 0.74 -13.18
CA SER A 96 24.57 -0.71 -13.18
C SER A 96 23.14 -1.08 -13.58
N ASP A 97 22.96 -2.26 -14.18
CA ASP A 97 21.63 -2.82 -14.47
C ASP A 97 20.77 -2.96 -13.20
N SER A 98 21.41 -3.26 -12.06
CA SER A 98 20.73 -3.33 -10.77
C SER A 98 20.19 -1.97 -10.34
N GLN A 99 20.93 -0.86 -10.54
CA GLN A 99 20.43 0.48 -10.24
C GLN A 99 19.25 0.85 -11.14
N SER A 100 19.30 0.48 -12.42
CA SER A 100 18.23 0.73 -13.39
C SER A 100 16.93 0.01 -13.06
N LEU A 101 16.98 -1.13 -12.38
CA LEU A 101 15.80 -1.86 -11.90
C LEU A 101 15.40 -1.45 -10.48
N ALA A 102 16.36 -1.17 -9.59
CA ALA A 102 16.09 -0.82 -8.20
C ALA A 102 15.46 0.58 -8.05
N ALA A 103 15.84 1.55 -8.90
CA ALA A 103 15.28 2.90 -8.85
C ALA A 103 13.75 2.92 -9.09
N PRO A 104 13.21 2.33 -10.17
CA PRO A 104 11.76 2.27 -10.37
C PRO A 104 11.06 1.40 -9.32
N LEU A 105 11.67 0.30 -8.85
CA LEU A 105 11.14 -0.49 -7.74
C LEU A 105 10.97 0.35 -6.46
N LEU A 106 11.98 1.14 -6.10
CA LEU A 106 11.92 2.01 -4.94
C LEU A 106 10.90 3.14 -5.13
N ALA A 107 10.92 3.79 -6.30
CA ALA A 107 10.05 4.91 -6.61
C ALA A 107 8.57 4.53 -6.58
N HIS A 108 8.19 3.49 -7.32
CA HIS A 108 6.80 3.08 -7.46
C HIS A 108 6.37 2.12 -6.36
N GLY A 109 7.24 1.19 -5.97
CA GLY A 109 6.90 0.16 -4.99
C GLY A 109 6.92 0.62 -3.54
N VAL A 110 7.63 1.71 -3.21
CA VAL A 110 7.80 2.16 -1.82
C VAL A 110 7.48 3.64 -1.65
N LEU A 111 8.16 4.53 -2.39
CA LEU A 111 8.03 5.97 -2.19
C LEU A 111 6.64 6.48 -2.54
N LEU A 112 6.07 6.04 -3.66
CA LEU A 112 4.71 6.42 -4.06
C LEU A 112 3.65 6.02 -3.00
N PRO A 113 3.54 4.75 -2.57
CA PRO A 113 2.62 4.36 -1.49
C PRO A 113 2.82 5.15 -0.19
N LEU A 114 4.07 5.45 0.20
CA LEU A 114 4.36 6.25 1.39
C LEU A 114 3.90 7.71 1.25
N CYS A 115 4.18 8.33 0.10
CA CYS A 115 3.69 9.68 -0.19
C CYS A 115 2.17 9.72 -0.22
N ALA A 116 1.54 8.70 -0.83
CA ALA A 116 0.09 8.57 -0.85
C ALA A 116 -0.48 8.45 0.56
N LEU A 117 0.11 7.65 1.45
CA LEU A 117 -0.34 7.52 2.83
C LEU A 117 -0.36 8.88 3.55
N VAL A 118 0.73 9.66 3.45
CA VAL A 118 0.83 10.98 4.09
C VAL A 118 -0.20 11.95 3.52
N LEU A 119 -0.31 12.04 2.20
CA LEU A 119 -1.25 12.95 1.53
C LEU A 119 -2.71 12.52 1.71
N ALA A 120 -2.98 11.22 1.79
CA ALA A 120 -4.29 10.66 2.03
C ALA A 120 -4.73 10.89 3.49
N MET A 121 -3.83 10.83 4.45
CA MET A 121 -4.09 11.23 5.84
C MET A 121 -4.46 12.72 5.92
N ALA A 122 -3.66 13.58 5.29
CA ALA A 122 -3.93 15.02 5.26
C ALA A 122 -5.24 15.35 4.53
N GLY A 123 -5.47 14.77 3.36
CA GLY A 123 -6.71 14.94 2.59
C GLY A 123 -7.93 14.37 3.32
N GLY A 124 -7.78 13.22 3.97
CA GLY A 124 -8.80 12.63 4.82
C GLY A 124 -9.17 13.53 5.98
N ALA A 125 -8.19 14.14 6.67
CA ALA A 125 -8.47 15.12 7.71
C ALA A 125 -9.27 16.33 7.19
N VAL A 126 -8.93 16.84 6.00
CA VAL A 126 -9.69 17.94 5.36
C VAL A 126 -11.12 17.51 5.05
N VAL A 127 -11.32 16.33 4.46
CA VAL A 127 -12.66 15.79 4.19
C VAL A 127 -13.43 15.56 5.49
N GLY A 128 -12.79 15.05 6.54
CA GLY A 128 -13.40 14.86 7.86
C GLY A 128 -13.88 16.16 8.48
N VAL A 129 -13.06 17.22 8.44
CA VAL A 129 -13.46 18.56 8.91
C VAL A 129 -14.64 19.10 8.09
N ALA A 130 -14.62 18.94 6.77
CA ALA A 130 -15.71 19.37 5.90
C ALA A 130 -17.02 18.62 6.20
N MET A 131 -16.94 17.30 6.43
CA MET A 131 -18.08 16.47 6.84
C MET A 131 -18.62 16.89 8.20
N THR A 132 -17.77 17.11 9.21
CA THR A 132 -18.20 17.60 10.53
C THR A 132 -18.86 18.97 10.44
N PHE A 133 -18.31 19.89 9.64
CA PHE A 133 -18.94 21.18 9.39
C PHE A 133 -20.31 21.03 8.71
N LYS A 134 -20.44 20.13 7.74
CA LYS A 134 -21.69 19.88 7.02
C LYS A 134 -22.76 19.31 7.95
N GLU A 135 -22.43 18.37 8.83
CA GLU A 135 -23.41 17.70 9.70
C GLU A 135 -23.73 18.49 10.98
N LEU A 136 -22.74 19.19 11.55
CA LEU A 136 -22.83 19.79 12.90
C LEU A 136 -22.52 21.29 12.94
N GLY A 137 -22.23 21.90 11.78
CA GLY A 137 -21.92 23.32 11.68
C GLY A 137 -20.63 23.74 12.39
N LEU A 138 -20.52 25.04 12.67
CA LEU A 138 -19.37 25.62 13.38
C LEU A 138 -19.28 25.15 14.83
N ASP A 139 -20.41 24.85 15.47
CA ASP A 139 -20.42 24.43 16.86
C ASP A 139 -19.83 23.02 17.02
N GLY A 140 -20.09 22.11 16.08
CA GLY A 140 -19.42 20.80 16.05
C GLY A 140 -17.90 20.92 15.96
N LEU A 141 -17.39 21.82 15.12
CA LEU A 141 -15.94 22.06 15.01
C LEU A 141 -15.32 22.64 16.28
N ARG A 142 -16.07 23.45 17.04
CA ARG A 142 -15.59 24.02 18.31
C ARG A 142 -15.57 22.99 19.43
N GLN A 143 -16.50 22.05 19.42
CA GLN A 143 -16.59 20.97 20.41
C GLN A 143 -15.55 19.88 20.18
N MET A 144 -15.01 19.80 18.96
CA MET A 144 -14.04 18.78 18.57
C MET A 144 -12.77 18.81 19.44
N GLN A 145 -12.39 17.64 19.95
CA GLN A 145 -11.14 17.46 20.68
C GLN A 145 -9.93 17.38 19.72
N TRP A 146 -9.55 18.51 19.13
CA TRP A 146 -8.47 18.59 18.12
C TRP A 146 -7.16 17.94 18.55
N LEU A 147 -6.78 18.09 19.81
CA LEU A 147 -5.55 17.49 20.34
C LEU A 147 -5.63 15.97 20.39
N GLY A 148 -6.78 15.42 20.83
CA GLY A 148 -7.00 13.98 20.87
C GLY A 148 -7.02 13.37 19.47
N VAL A 149 -7.76 13.99 18.54
CA VAL A 149 -7.83 13.56 17.14
C VAL A 149 -6.47 13.66 16.45
N GLY A 150 -5.73 14.76 16.67
CA GLY A 150 -4.39 14.93 16.12
C GLY A 150 -3.39 13.90 16.66
N HIS A 151 -3.45 13.60 17.95
CA HIS A 151 -2.61 12.56 18.56
C HIS A 151 -2.92 11.17 18.01
N ALA A 152 -4.20 10.82 17.87
CA ALA A 152 -4.64 9.57 17.22
C ALA A 152 -4.15 9.48 15.77
N ALA A 153 -4.28 10.55 14.99
CA ALA A 153 -3.83 10.60 13.60
C ALA A 153 -2.31 10.40 13.45
N LEU A 154 -1.50 10.95 14.36
CA LEU A 154 -0.05 10.79 14.35
C LEU A 154 0.37 9.34 14.63
N TRP A 155 -0.24 8.70 15.63
CA TRP A 155 0.01 7.28 15.91
C TRP A 155 -0.44 6.40 14.76
N LEU A 156 -1.61 6.68 14.18
CA LEU A 156 -2.12 5.98 13.00
C LEU A 156 -1.14 6.10 11.82
N LEU A 157 -0.66 7.31 11.53
CA LEU A 157 0.31 7.55 10.47
C LEU A 157 1.63 6.78 10.71
N ALA A 158 2.17 6.86 11.92
CA ALA A 158 3.41 6.15 12.28
C ALA A 158 3.25 4.63 12.12
N ARG A 159 2.14 4.08 12.64
CA ARG A 159 1.83 2.65 12.59
C ARG A 159 1.61 2.16 11.16
N LEU A 160 0.83 2.88 10.36
CA LEU A 160 0.56 2.54 8.97
C LEU A 160 1.81 2.70 8.09
N THR A 161 2.68 3.64 8.40
CA THR A 161 3.96 3.81 7.68
C THR A 161 4.84 2.58 7.86
N LEU A 162 5.08 2.16 9.11
CA LEU A 162 5.82 0.94 9.41
C LEU A 162 5.14 -0.28 8.80
N GLY A 163 3.81 -0.38 8.98
CA GLY A 163 3.02 -1.50 8.51
C GLY A 163 3.02 -1.65 7.01
N LEU A 164 2.93 -0.55 6.28
CA LEU A 164 3.01 -0.52 4.83
C LEU A 164 4.37 -1.01 4.34
N VAL A 165 5.48 -0.54 4.92
CA VAL A 165 6.82 -1.01 4.56
C VAL A 165 6.96 -2.50 4.79
N LEU A 166 6.54 -2.99 5.97
CA LEU A 166 6.58 -4.42 6.28
C LEU A 166 5.68 -5.23 5.33
N ALA A 167 4.46 -4.77 5.05
CA ALA A 167 3.54 -5.44 4.13
C ALA A 167 4.11 -5.52 2.71
N LEU A 168 4.75 -4.46 2.22
CA LEU A 168 5.43 -4.45 0.92
C LEU A 168 6.59 -5.45 0.88
N LEU A 169 7.36 -5.59 1.98
CA LEU A 169 8.40 -6.61 2.11
C LEU A 169 7.80 -8.02 2.14
N TRP A 170 6.71 -8.25 2.87
CA TRP A 170 5.97 -9.51 2.85
C TRP A 170 5.48 -9.87 1.45
N LEU A 171 4.99 -8.91 0.67
CA LEU A 171 4.47 -9.15 -0.69
C LEU A 171 5.56 -9.15 -1.78
N SER A 172 6.77 -8.68 -1.47
CA SER A 172 7.89 -8.61 -2.41
C SER A 172 8.22 -9.91 -3.16
N PRO A 173 8.21 -11.13 -2.58
CA PRO A 173 8.43 -12.36 -3.35
C PRO A 173 7.45 -12.52 -4.50
N PHE A 174 6.17 -12.17 -4.31
CA PHE A 174 5.16 -12.28 -5.35
C PHE A 174 5.34 -11.23 -6.43
N VAL A 175 5.54 -9.98 -6.01
CA VAL A 175 5.75 -8.86 -6.94
C VAL A 175 6.97 -9.12 -7.80
N LEU A 176 8.10 -9.48 -7.20
CA LEU A 176 9.34 -9.71 -7.95
C LEU A 176 9.30 -11.00 -8.76
N ALA A 177 8.58 -12.03 -8.33
CA ALA A 177 8.34 -13.22 -9.16
C ALA A 177 7.51 -12.90 -10.40
N LEU A 178 6.44 -12.10 -10.25
CA LEU A 178 5.62 -11.63 -11.38
C LEU A 178 6.42 -10.74 -12.33
N MET A 179 7.23 -9.83 -11.78
CA MET A 179 8.12 -8.99 -12.57
C MET A 179 9.15 -9.83 -13.32
N ALA A 180 9.80 -10.79 -12.66
CA ALA A 180 10.74 -11.71 -13.29
C ALA A 180 10.04 -12.52 -14.40
N ALA A 181 8.88 -13.10 -14.14
CA ALA A 181 8.11 -13.83 -15.15
C ALA A 181 7.75 -12.93 -16.34
N GLY A 182 7.28 -11.70 -16.10
CA GLY A 182 6.97 -10.72 -17.14
C GLY A 182 8.20 -10.32 -17.96
N ALA A 183 9.36 -10.21 -17.31
CA ALA A 183 10.63 -9.93 -17.95
C ALA A 183 10.98 -11.03 -18.96
N TRP A 184 10.89 -12.31 -18.58
CA TRP A 184 11.25 -13.47 -19.41
C TRP A 184 10.20 -13.85 -20.45
N LEU A 185 8.92 -13.84 -20.08
CA LEU A 185 7.82 -14.41 -20.86
C LEU A 185 6.90 -13.36 -21.50
N LYS A 186 7.30 -12.08 -21.47
CA LYS A 186 6.55 -10.95 -22.08
C LYS A 186 5.12 -10.87 -21.51
N ARG A 187 4.12 -10.65 -22.38
CA ARG A 187 2.69 -10.57 -22.05
C ARG A 187 2.12 -11.84 -21.40
N TRP A 188 2.81 -12.98 -21.54
CA TRP A 188 2.36 -14.27 -21.00
C TRP A 188 2.94 -14.58 -19.62
N GLY A 189 3.85 -13.75 -19.10
CA GLY A 189 4.53 -14.02 -17.83
C GLY A 189 3.59 -14.15 -16.64
N ALA A 190 2.68 -13.19 -16.44
CA ALA A 190 1.73 -13.26 -15.34
C ALA A 190 0.75 -14.45 -15.48
N PRO A 191 0.07 -14.67 -16.64
CA PRO A 191 -0.78 -15.84 -16.81
C PRO A 191 -0.05 -17.18 -16.58
N LEU A 192 1.13 -17.36 -17.20
CA LEU A 192 1.88 -18.61 -17.08
C LEU A 192 2.39 -18.85 -15.68
N LEU A 193 2.81 -17.81 -14.95
CA LEU A 193 3.19 -17.95 -13.55
C LEU A 193 2.00 -18.39 -12.69
N MET A 194 0.82 -17.78 -12.89
CA MET A 194 -0.40 -18.16 -12.16
C MET A 194 -0.80 -19.60 -12.45
N PHE A 195 -0.81 -20.02 -13.72
CA PHE A 195 -1.08 -21.41 -14.10
C PHE A 195 -0.03 -22.38 -13.58
N GLY A 196 1.25 -22.00 -13.60
CA GLY A 196 2.34 -22.81 -13.09
C GLY A 196 2.24 -23.02 -11.58
N VAL A 197 2.00 -21.96 -10.81
CA VAL A 197 1.79 -22.04 -9.35
C VAL A 197 0.53 -22.86 -9.04
N GLY A 198 -0.59 -22.59 -9.70
CA GLY A 198 -1.83 -23.34 -9.50
C GLY A 198 -1.71 -24.82 -9.88
N GLY A 199 -1.01 -25.11 -10.98
CA GLY A 199 -0.72 -26.46 -11.43
C GLY A 199 0.17 -27.23 -10.45
N LEU A 200 1.22 -26.61 -9.93
CA LEU A 200 2.10 -27.20 -8.91
C LEU A 200 1.35 -27.50 -7.61
N ILE A 201 0.50 -26.58 -7.15
CA ILE A 201 -0.32 -26.81 -5.95
C ILE A 201 -1.24 -28.01 -6.14
N LYS A 202 -1.86 -28.13 -7.31
CA LYS A 202 -2.77 -29.23 -7.63
C LYS A 202 -2.05 -30.57 -7.81
N LEU A 203 -0.87 -30.57 -8.43
CA LEU A 203 -0.12 -31.79 -8.75
C LEU A 203 0.49 -32.46 -7.51
N TYR A 204 0.88 -31.67 -6.50
CA TYR A 204 1.59 -32.16 -5.31
C TYR A 204 0.71 -32.31 -4.05
N ASP A 205 -0.63 -32.36 -4.18
CA ASP A 205 -1.58 -32.28 -3.04
C ASP A 205 -1.17 -31.19 -2.04
N GLY A 206 -0.87 -30.01 -2.60
CA GLY A 206 0.06 -29.02 -2.07
C GLY A 206 -0.45 -28.19 -0.89
N LYS A 207 -1.02 -28.84 0.14
CA LYS A 207 -1.39 -28.20 1.41
C LYS A 207 -0.24 -27.35 1.97
N GLY A 208 1.00 -27.82 1.84
CA GLY A 208 2.20 -27.08 2.23
C GLY A 208 2.42 -25.79 1.42
N ALA A 209 2.34 -25.86 0.09
CA ALA A 209 2.52 -24.69 -0.79
C ALA A 209 1.43 -23.63 -0.56
N MET A 210 0.18 -24.05 -0.46
CA MET A 210 -0.93 -23.15 -0.12
C MET A 210 -0.74 -22.52 1.26
N THR A 211 -0.26 -23.29 2.25
CA THR A 211 0.05 -22.76 3.59
C THR A 211 1.12 -21.68 3.55
N VAL A 212 2.17 -21.85 2.74
CA VAL A 212 3.22 -20.83 2.58
C VAL A 212 2.64 -19.55 1.94
N LEU A 213 1.82 -19.69 0.90
CA LEU A 213 1.16 -18.54 0.25
C LEU A 213 0.27 -17.79 1.24
N VAL A 214 -0.63 -18.50 1.91
CA VAL A 214 -1.55 -17.94 2.90
C VAL A 214 -0.77 -17.24 4.02
N ARG A 215 0.30 -17.85 4.55
CA ARG A 215 1.15 -17.23 5.57
C ARG A 215 1.82 -15.94 5.08
N GLN A 216 2.19 -15.87 3.81
CA GLN A 216 2.81 -14.69 3.25
C GLN A 216 1.82 -13.51 3.15
N PHE A 217 0.59 -13.77 2.72
CA PHE A 217 -0.48 -12.77 2.72
C PHE A 217 -0.92 -12.40 4.13
N GLU A 218 -0.99 -13.37 5.03
CA GLU A 218 -1.34 -13.15 6.43
C GLU A 218 -0.30 -12.26 7.13
N GLY A 219 1.00 -12.49 6.88
CA GLY A 219 2.06 -11.61 7.37
C GLY A 219 1.92 -10.18 6.86
N ALA A 220 1.53 -9.99 5.59
CA ALA A 220 1.25 -8.66 5.05
C ALA A 220 0.02 -8.01 5.70
N ARG A 221 -1.05 -8.77 5.95
CA ARG A 221 -2.27 -8.31 6.63
C ARG A 221 -1.97 -7.85 8.06
N ILE A 222 -1.32 -8.71 8.85
CA ILE A 222 -0.86 -8.44 10.22
C ILE A 222 0.05 -7.21 10.24
N SER A 223 0.91 -7.07 9.23
CA SER A 223 1.80 -5.91 9.13
C SER A 223 1.02 -4.60 9.02
N ILE A 224 -0.15 -4.55 8.38
CA ILE A 224 -0.94 -3.30 8.29
C ILE A 224 -1.67 -3.03 9.61
N VAL A 225 -2.44 -4.00 10.13
CA VAL A 225 -3.14 -3.92 11.42
C VAL A 225 -3.31 -5.34 11.99
N SER A 226 -2.87 -5.60 13.23
CA SER A 226 -2.91 -6.96 13.83
C SER A 226 -3.72 -7.10 15.12
N GLY A 227 -3.74 -6.06 15.95
CA GLY A 227 -4.26 -6.08 17.32
C GLY A 227 -5.41 -5.12 17.56
N ALA A 228 -6.10 -4.68 16.50
CA ALA A 228 -7.18 -3.72 16.60
C ALA A 228 -8.55 -4.43 16.62
N PRO A 229 -9.23 -4.52 17.79
CA PRO A 229 -10.64 -4.89 17.82
C PRO A 229 -11.42 -3.91 16.92
N GLY A 230 -12.28 -4.40 16.03
CA GLY A 230 -13.10 -3.58 15.13
C GLY A 230 -12.46 -3.16 13.79
N LEU A 231 -11.12 -3.08 13.67
CA LEU A 231 -10.44 -2.82 12.38
C LEU A 231 -10.00 -4.10 11.64
N ALA A 232 -9.79 -5.19 12.37
CA ALA A 232 -9.21 -6.43 11.83
C ALA A 232 -10.24 -7.57 11.61
N SER A 233 -11.46 -7.45 12.13
CA SER A 233 -12.48 -8.50 12.08
C SER A 233 -13.86 -7.89 11.88
N PHE A 234 -14.48 -8.16 10.72
CA PHE A 234 -15.92 -8.03 10.55
C PHE A 234 -16.56 -9.35 11.00
N PRO A 235 -17.49 -9.36 11.96
CA PRO A 235 -18.17 -10.57 12.37
C PRO A 235 -18.84 -11.24 11.17
N GLU A 236 -18.54 -12.52 10.91
CA GLU A 236 -19.19 -13.27 9.83
C GLU A 236 -20.71 -13.24 9.99
N GLY A 237 -21.41 -12.76 8.95
CA GLY A 237 -22.88 -12.68 8.93
C GLY A 237 -23.48 -11.34 9.36
N THR A 238 -22.66 -10.35 9.74
CA THR A 238 -23.15 -8.97 9.93
C THR A 238 -23.18 -8.23 8.59
N HIS A 239 -24.35 -7.70 8.22
CA HIS A 239 -24.52 -6.85 7.03
C HIS A 239 -24.24 -5.38 7.32
N ASP A 240 -24.16 -5.01 8.60
CA ASP A 240 -23.94 -3.64 9.04
C ASP A 240 -22.47 -3.45 9.38
N PHE A 241 -21.89 -2.38 8.83
CA PHE A 241 -20.54 -1.95 9.18
C PHE A 241 -20.60 -1.30 10.56
N PRO A 242 -19.90 -1.81 11.59
CA PRO A 242 -20.01 -1.26 12.95
C PRO A 242 -19.23 0.06 13.04
N ILE A 243 -19.88 1.15 12.67
CA ILE A 243 -19.31 2.50 12.60
C ILE A 243 -18.83 2.96 13.98
N GLU A 244 -19.57 2.65 15.04
CA GLU A 244 -19.20 2.93 16.44
C GLU A 244 -17.93 2.19 16.85
N GLU A 245 -17.82 0.88 16.53
CA GLU A 245 -16.61 0.10 16.85
C GLU A 245 -15.39 0.63 16.08
N LEU A 246 -15.58 1.03 14.82
CA LEU A 246 -14.53 1.67 14.03
C LEU A 246 -14.07 2.97 14.70
N TYR A 247 -15.01 3.82 15.14
CA TYR A 247 -14.66 5.05 15.85
C TYR A 247 -13.89 4.75 17.14
N GLU A 248 -14.39 3.85 17.98
CA GLU A 248 -13.71 3.49 19.24
C GLU A 248 -12.29 2.97 18.98
N ALA A 249 -12.12 2.14 17.94
CA ALA A 249 -10.81 1.63 17.53
C ALA A 249 -9.88 2.76 17.08
N LEU A 250 -10.36 3.70 16.26
CA LEU A 250 -9.58 4.85 15.78
C LEU A 250 -9.23 5.83 16.89
N TYR A 251 -10.16 6.07 17.82
CA TYR A 251 -9.96 7.01 18.93
C TYR A 251 -8.97 6.46 19.97
N ARG A 252 -9.10 5.18 20.33
CA ARG A 252 -8.18 4.49 21.25
C ARG A 252 -6.89 4.02 20.59
N PHE A 253 -6.69 4.31 19.31
CA PHE A 253 -5.53 3.87 18.55
C PHE A 253 -4.17 4.15 19.24
N PRO A 254 -3.94 5.34 19.85
CA PRO A 254 -2.70 5.60 20.58
C PRO A 254 -2.38 4.62 21.70
N ASP A 255 -3.41 4.09 22.37
CA ASP A 255 -3.24 3.26 23.58
C ASP A 255 -2.64 1.89 23.23
N TRP A 256 -2.95 1.37 22.04
CA TRP A 256 -2.54 0.03 21.61
C TRP A 256 -1.58 0.01 20.39
N ALA A 257 -1.40 1.14 19.70
CA ALA A 257 -0.49 1.26 18.56
C ALA A 257 0.94 0.77 18.85
N PRO A 258 1.57 1.08 20.01
CA PRO A 258 2.93 0.61 20.29
C PRO A 258 3.05 -0.92 20.34
N GLN A 259 2.08 -1.60 20.96
CA GLN A 259 2.10 -3.06 21.00
C GLN A 259 1.83 -3.65 19.61
N ASP A 260 0.92 -3.05 18.84
CA ASP A 260 0.64 -3.48 17.46
C ASP A 260 1.85 -3.29 16.52
N MET A 261 2.62 -2.20 16.68
CA MET A 261 3.90 -2.00 15.97
C MET A 261 4.90 -3.11 16.31
N LEU A 262 5.02 -3.46 17.59
CA LEU A 262 5.92 -4.51 18.06
C LEU A 262 5.52 -5.87 17.49
N LEU A 263 4.23 -6.20 17.47
CA LEU A 263 3.72 -7.43 16.84
C LEU A 263 4.05 -7.47 15.35
N GLY A 264 3.86 -6.36 14.63
CA GLY A 264 4.26 -6.24 13.24
C GLY A 264 5.76 -6.53 13.03
N LEU A 265 6.63 -5.95 13.86
CA LEU A 265 8.07 -6.21 13.81
C LEU A 265 8.44 -7.66 14.16
N GLN A 266 7.79 -8.25 15.17
CA GLN A 266 7.99 -9.65 15.54
C GLN A 266 7.56 -10.59 14.42
N SER A 267 6.51 -10.25 13.66
CA SER A 267 6.09 -11.05 12.50
C SER A 267 7.21 -11.15 11.45
N ALA A 268 8.01 -10.09 11.27
CA ALA A 268 9.14 -10.09 10.33
C ALA A 268 10.29 -11.02 10.77
N ALA A 269 10.30 -11.51 12.02
CA ALA A 269 11.26 -12.53 12.45
C ALA A 269 10.85 -13.95 12.02
N ALA A 270 9.65 -14.14 11.45
CA ALA A 270 9.18 -15.44 11.02
C ALA A 270 10.07 -16.03 9.90
N PRO A 271 10.36 -17.35 9.92
CA PRO A 271 11.14 -17.99 8.86
C PRO A 271 10.57 -17.79 7.45
N GLN A 272 9.24 -17.68 7.35
CA GLN A 272 8.55 -17.42 6.08
C GLN A 272 8.89 -16.04 5.51
N PHE A 273 9.01 -15.03 6.37
CA PHE A 273 9.40 -13.69 5.93
C PHE A 273 10.80 -13.72 5.31
N VAL A 274 11.77 -14.31 6.02
CA VAL A 274 13.17 -14.44 5.55
C VAL A 274 13.23 -15.26 4.26
N GLY A 275 12.53 -16.41 4.21
CA GLY A 275 12.44 -17.23 3.00
C GLY A 275 11.84 -16.47 1.82
N GLY A 276 10.78 -15.69 2.05
CA GLY A 276 10.18 -14.81 1.06
C GLY A 276 11.15 -13.76 0.55
N LEU A 277 11.93 -13.13 1.43
CA LEU A 277 12.96 -12.16 1.03
C LEU A 277 14.09 -12.79 0.22
N LEU A 278 14.48 -14.04 0.50
CA LEU A 278 15.46 -14.76 -0.32
C LEU A 278 14.91 -15.04 -1.72
N VAL A 279 13.65 -15.45 -1.83
CA VAL A 279 12.96 -15.62 -3.12
C VAL A 279 12.90 -14.30 -3.88
N ALA A 280 12.50 -13.22 -3.21
CA ALA A 280 12.47 -11.86 -3.75
C ALA A 280 13.85 -11.45 -4.31
N ALA A 281 14.92 -11.66 -3.54
CA ALA A 281 16.29 -11.36 -3.95
C ALA A 281 16.74 -12.20 -5.16
N ALA A 282 16.39 -13.49 -5.19
CA ALA A 282 16.66 -14.36 -6.33
C ALA A 282 15.93 -13.89 -7.60
N CYS A 283 14.64 -13.54 -7.50
CA CYS A 283 13.85 -13.00 -8.61
C CYS A 283 14.43 -11.67 -9.12
N PHE A 284 14.87 -10.78 -8.23
CA PHE A 284 15.56 -9.56 -8.62
C PHE A 284 16.87 -9.86 -9.36
N GLY A 285 17.67 -10.80 -8.86
CA GLY A 285 18.89 -11.28 -9.52
C GLY A 285 18.62 -11.83 -10.93
N LEU A 286 17.54 -12.60 -11.11
CA LEU A 286 17.11 -13.11 -12.42
C LEU A 286 16.76 -11.99 -13.40
N MET A 287 16.09 -10.92 -12.94
CA MET A 287 15.80 -9.75 -13.78
C MET A 287 17.07 -9.00 -14.20
N VAL A 288 18.00 -8.80 -13.25
CA VAL A 288 19.31 -8.17 -13.54
C VAL A 288 20.08 -9.00 -14.56
N TRP A 289 20.13 -10.32 -14.37
CA TRP A 289 20.81 -11.23 -15.28
C TRP A 289 20.19 -11.23 -16.68
N GLN A 290 18.86 -11.21 -16.77
CA GLN A 290 18.19 -11.11 -18.06
C GLN A 290 18.53 -9.79 -18.76
N ARG A 291 18.47 -8.66 -18.05
CA ARG A 291 18.75 -7.33 -18.61
C ARG A 291 20.17 -7.24 -19.19
N ARG A 292 21.15 -7.88 -18.55
CA ARG A 292 22.53 -7.96 -19.05
C ARG A 292 22.59 -8.60 -20.45
N ARG A 293 21.79 -9.64 -20.69
CA ARG A 293 21.78 -10.43 -21.95
C ARG A 293 21.06 -9.78 -23.13
N VAL A 294 20.26 -8.73 -22.91
CA VAL A 294 19.42 -8.12 -23.96
C VAL A 294 20.19 -7.06 -24.77
N VAL A 295 21.51 -7.25 -24.98
CA VAL A 295 22.33 -6.50 -25.94
C VAL A 295 23.13 -7.49 -26.75
#